data_AF-A0A817TEW1-F1
#
_entry.id   AF-A0A817TEW1-F1
#
_cell.length_a   1.000
_cell.length_b   1.000
_cell.length_c   1.000
_cell.angle_alpha   90.00
_cell.angle_beta   90.00
_cell.angle_gamma   90.00
#
_symmetry.space_group_name_H-M   'P 1'
#
loop_
_entity.id
_entity.type
_entity.pdbx_description
1 polymer ?
#
loop_
_entity_poly.entity_id
_entity_poly.type
_entity_poly.pdbx_seq_one_letter_code
_entity_poly.pdbx_strand_id
1 'polypeptide(L)'
;MTCAYEDCKRKFQHVSCPHCSGANIWRDANYKEGSAVTCATEKCKKKFQQVACPHCSGSNRWKNPTYAQGDIVTCTFENCKKKFQQVACPHCSCSITWRNATYTQGDIVTCARDTCKKTFQRMTCPHCSDMNLWRNATCKDGAVVTCGNENCKRKFQRVKCPHCSHSNAWKNADYKEGSIVTCANENCKRKFQRMTCPHCSRANIWKNADHEEGKPVTCVYEDCRKTF
;
A
#
# COMPACT_ATOMS: atom_id res chain seq x y z
N MET A 1 -17.71 18.32 -5.30
CA MET A 1 -18.38 19.48 -5.91
C MET A 1 -19.22 20.17 -4.85
N THR A 2 -19.37 21.49 -4.95
CA THR A 2 -20.35 22.24 -4.14
C THR A 2 -21.55 22.52 -5.05
N CYS A 3 -22.76 22.54 -4.50
CA CYS A 3 -23.93 22.89 -5.30
C CYS A 3 -23.78 24.29 -5.90
N ALA A 4 -24.25 24.48 -7.13
CA ALA A 4 -24.08 25.73 -7.88
C ALA A 4 -25.08 26.83 -7.48
N TYR A 5 -26.12 26.49 -6.71
CA TYR A 5 -27.07 27.46 -6.18
C TYR A 5 -26.48 28.16 -4.96
N GLU A 6 -26.55 29.49 -4.92
CA GLU A 6 -25.95 30.34 -3.86
C GLU A 6 -26.41 29.94 -2.45
N ASP A 7 -27.66 29.47 -2.31
CA ASP A 7 -28.25 29.05 -1.04
C ASP A 7 -27.83 27.63 -0.61
N CYS A 8 -27.23 26.84 -1.51
CA CYS A 8 -26.86 25.46 -1.27
C CYS A 8 -25.34 25.30 -1.17
N LYS A 9 -24.78 25.51 0.02
CA LYS A 9 -23.34 25.30 0.28
C LYS A 9 -22.96 23.82 0.48
N ARG A 10 -23.84 22.87 0.15
CA ARG A 10 -23.62 21.43 0.40
C ARG A 10 -22.64 20.85 -0.62
N LYS A 11 -21.70 20.06 -0.11
CA LYS A 11 -20.74 19.31 -0.94
C LYS A 11 -21.33 17.97 -1.31
N PHE A 12 -21.30 17.63 -2.58
CA PHE A 12 -21.67 16.31 -3.07
C PHE A 12 -20.57 15.73 -3.96
N GLN A 13 -20.61 14.43 -4.15
CA GLN A 13 -19.82 13.70 -5.13
C GLN A 13 -20.76 12.95 -6.05
N HIS A 14 -20.38 12.82 -7.31
CA HIS A 14 -21.05 11.90 -8.21
C HIS A 14 -20.02 11.08 -8.98
N VAL A 15 -20.40 9.87 -9.37
CA VAL A 15 -19.60 9.01 -10.24
C VAL A 15 -20.53 8.28 -11.19
N SER A 16 -20.22 8.34 -12.49
CA SER A 16 -20.99 7.65 -13.53
C SER A 16 -20.73 6.14 -13.50
N CYS A 17 -21.79 5.35 -13.59
CA CYS A 17 -21.68 3.90 -13.70
C CYS A 17 -21.09 3.52 -15.06
N PRO A 18 -20.09 2.62 -15.15
CA PRO A 18 -19.54 2.17 -16.42
C PRO A 18 -20.38 1.08 -17.12
N HIS A 19 -21.42 0.56 -16.45
CA HIS A 19 -22.27 -0.53 -16.96
C HIS A 19 -23.62 -0.05 -17.49
N CYS A 20 -24.05 1.14 -17.11
CA CYS A 20 -25.32 1.74 -17.51
C CYS A 20 -25.21 3.26 -17.51
N SER A 21 -26.16 3.96 -18.12
CA SER A 21 -26.19 5.43 -18.16
C SER A 21 -26.53 6.11 -16.82
N GLY A 22 -26.51 5.36 -15.70
CA GLY A 22 -26.81 5.87 -14.37
C GLY A 22 -25.60 6.51 -13.68
N ALA A 23 -25.86 7.26 -12.62
CA ALA A 23 -24.82 7.83 -11.76
C ALA A 23 -25.13 7.55 -10.29
N ASN A 24 -24.08 7.38 -9.49
CA ASN A 24 -24.17 7.40 -8.04
C ASN A 24 -23.91 8.81 -7.56
N ILE A 25 -24.73 9.29 -6.63
CA ILE A 25 -24.59 10.63 -6.03
C ILE A 25 -24.53 10.45 -4.51
N TRP A 26 -23.46 10.95 -3.90
CA TRP A 26 -23.26 10.97 -2.46
C TRP A 26 -23.43 12.39 -1.94
N ARG A 27 -24.49 12.60 -1.15
CA ARG A 27 -24.87 13.91 -0.61
C ARG A 27 -23.89 14.47 0.42
N ASP A 28 -23.13 13.60 1.07
CA ASP A 28 -22.15 13.99 2.10
C ASP A 28 -20.70 13.96 1.58
N ALA A 29 -20.51 13.72 0.27
CA ALA A 29 -19.19 13.62 -0.34
C ALA A 29 -18.24 12.63 0.39
N ASN A 30 -18.77 11.49 0.83
CA ASN A 30 -18.05 10.45 1.58
C ASN A 30 -17.54 9.28 0.70
N TYR A 31 -17.71 9.34 -0.62
CA TYR A 31 -17.12 8.37 -1.52
C TYR A 31 -15.59 8.47 -1.49
N LYS A 32 -14.95 7.31 -1.34
CA LYS A 32 -13.49 7.17 -1.37
C LYS A 32 -13.09 6.53 -2.69
N GLU A 33 -12.28 7.24 -3.48
CA GLU A 33 -11.76 6.72 -4.74
C GLU A 33 -11.13 5.33 -4.57
N GLY A 34 -11.31 4.48 -5.59
CA GLY A 34 -10.86 3.10 -5.58
C GLY A 34 -11.71 2.15 -4.72
N SER A 35 -12.68 2.63 -3.94
CA SER A 35 -13.63 1.76 -3.25
C SER A 35 -14.58 1.11 -4.26
N ALA A 36 -14.89 -0.17 -4.06
CA ALA A 36 -15.92 -0.84 -4.85
C ALA A 36 -17.30 -0.27 -4.49
N VAL A 37 -18.04 0.16 -5.49
CA VAL A 37 -19.38 0.74 -5.35
C VAL A 37 -20.36 0.06 -6.29
N THR A 38 -21.61 -0.09 -5.85
CA THR A 38 -22.68 -0.67 -6.66
C THR A 38 -23.44 0.44 -7.38
N CYS A 39 -23.70 0.31 -8.68
CA CYS A 39 -24.49 1.28 -9.42
C CYS A 39 -25.90 1.42 -8.80
N ALA A 40 -26.32 2.66 -8.55
CA ALA A 40 -27.55 2.98 -7.82
C ALA A 40 -28.81 2.55 -8.59
N THR A 41 -28.77 2.66 -9.93
CA THR A 41 -29.88 2.30 -10.83
C THR A 41 -30.35 0.86 -10.61
N GLU A 42 -31.65 0.69 -10.36
CA GLU A 42 -32.25 -0.60 -10.01
C GLU A 42 -32.02 -1.69 -11.06
N LYS A 43 -32.06 -1.34 -12.34
CA LYS A 43 -31.86 -2.29 -13.44
C LYS A 43 -30.40 -2.72 -13.64
N CYS A 44 -29.44 -2.02 -13.02
CA CYS A 44 -28.02 -2.30 -13.21
C CYS A 44 -27.45 -3.07 -12.03
N LYS A 45 -27.45 -2.48 -10.82
CA LYS A 45 -26.87 -3.04 -9.58
C LYS A 45 -25.49 -3.74 -9.73
N LYS A 46 -24.72 -3.42 -10.77
CA LYS A 46 -23.38 -3.96 -10.98
C LYS A 46 -22.37 -3.17 -10.16
N LYS A 47 -21.37 -3.87 -9.62
CA LYS A 47 -20.24 -3.25 -8.90
C LYS A 47 -19.27 -2.64 -9.90
N PHE A 48 -18.57 -1.61 -9.47
CA PHE A 48 -17.46 -1.01 -10.21
C PHE A 48 -16.50 -0.29 -9.26
N GLN A 49 -15.33 0.08 -9.78
CA GLN A 49 -14.36 0.94 -9.11
C GLN A 49 -13.94 2.06 -10.06
N GLN A 50 -13.61 3.22 -9.49
CA GLN A 50 -13.03 4.32 -10.24
C GLN A 50 -11.92 5.00 -9.44
N VAL A 51 -10.84 5.35 -10.14
CA VAL A 51 -9.75 6.18 -9.61
C VAL A 51 -9.39 7.23 -10.64
N ALA A 52 -9.25 8.48 -10.20
CA ALA A 52 -8.83 9.56 -11.07
C ALA A 52 -7.36 9.44 -11.46
N CYS A 53 -7.03 9.74 -12.71
CA CYS A 53 -5.65 9.81 -13.14
C CYS A 53 -5.01 11.11 -12.65
N PRO A 54 -3.87 11.07 -11.94
CA PRO A 54 -3.26 12.30 -11.44
C PRO A 54 -2.48 13.09 -12.51
N HIS A 55 -2.29 12.51 -13.70
CA HIS A 55 -1.52 13.08 -14.80
C HIS A 55 -2.37 13.72 -15.90
N CYS A 56 -3.68 13.50 -15.89
CA CYS A 56 -4.61 13.93 -16.93
C CYS A 56 -6.03 13.97 -16.37
N SER A 57 -6.94 14.69 -17.03
CA SER A 57 -8.33 14.85 -16.57
C SER A 57 -9.21 13.58 -16.66
N GLY A 58 -8.60 12.43 -16.98
CA GLY A 58 -9.28 11.15 -17.12
C GLY A 58 -9.44 10.38 -15.82
N SER A 59 -10.23 9.32 -15.84
CA SER A 59 -10.32 8.34 -14.74
C SER A 59 -10.27 6.92 -15.27
N ASN A 60 -9.53 6.07 -14.55
CA ASN A 60 -9.58 4.63 -14.77
C ASN A 60 -10.86 4.09 -14.13
N ARG A 61 -11.61 3.31 -14.89
CA ARG A 61 -12.88 2.70 -14.47
C ARG A 61 -12.80 1.20 -14.69
N TRP A 62 -12.99 0.45 -13.61
CA TRP A 62 -13.02 -1.00 -13.66
C TRP A 62 -14.46 -1.49 -13.50
N LYS A 63 -14.96 -2.17 -14.54
CA LYS A 63 -16.28 -2.81 -14.54
C LYS A 63 -16.36 -3.94 -13.50
N ASN A 64 -15.25 -4.60 -13.23
CA ASN A 64 -15.12 -5.57 -12.14
C ASN A 64 -14.20 -4.97 -11.09
N PRO A 65 -14.54 -5.02 -9.78
CA PRO A 65 -13.77 -4.37 -8.75
C PRO A 65 -12.46 -5.14 -8.44
N THR A 66 -11.49 -5.05 -9.36
CA THR A 66 -10.19 -5.74 -9.27
C THR A 66 -9.05 -4.84 -8.82
N TYR A 67 -9.29 -3.53 -8.68
CA TYR A 67 -8.27 -2.59 -8.23
C TYR A 67 -8.06 -2.73 -6.72
N ALA A 68 -6.82 -3.05 -6.31
CA ALA A 68 -6.40 -2.94 -4.92
C ALA A 68 -5.60 -1.65 -4.70
N GLN A 69 -5.90 -0.96 -3.61
CA GLN A 69 -5.22 0.29 -3.29
C GLN A 69 -3.72 0.06 -3.05
N GLY A 70 -2.89 0.89 -3.67
CA GLY A 70 -1.44 0.75 -3.65
C GLY A 70 -0.87 -0.04 -4.83
N ASP A 71 -1.70 -0.66 -5.66
CA ASP A 71 -1.25 -1.28 -6.91
C ASP A 71 -0.80 -0.21 -7.91
N ILE A 72 0.19 -0.58 -8.72
CA ILE A 72 0.64 0.26 -9.83
C ILE A 72 -0.44 0.24 -10.90
N VAL A 73 -1.05 1.41 -11.13
CA VAL A 73 -2.07 1.61 -12.15
C VAL A 73 -1.48 2.43 -13.28
N THR A 74 -1.75 2.02 -14.52
CA THR A 74 -1.44 2.82 -15.71
C THR A 74 -2.68 3.57 -16.17
N CYS A 75 -2.59 4.87 -16.40
CA CYS A 75 -3.70 5.65 -16.93
C CYS A 75 -4.17 5.10 -18.29
N THR A 76 -5.47 4.88 -18.46
CA THR A 76 -6.02 4.23 -19.65
C THR A 76 -6.02 5.12 -20.89
N PHE A 77 -6.07 6.44 -20.71
CA PHE A 77 -6.09 7.42 -21.81
C PHE A 77 -4.80 7.37 -22.63
N GLU A 78 -4.95 7.31 -23.96
CA GLU A 78 -3.84 7.12 -24.91
C GLU A 78 -2.74 8.17 -24.80
N ASN A 79 -3.12 9.43 -24.60
CA ASN A 79 -2.15 10.53 -24.48
C ASN A 79 -1.58 10.69 -23.07
N CYS A 80 -2.00 9.84 -22.12
CA CYS A 80 -1.63 9.96 -20.71
C CYS A 80 -0.69 8.83 -20.29
N LYS A 81 -1.08 7.54 -20.47
CA LYS A 81 -0.33 6.27 -20.20
C LYS A 81 0.72 6.22 -19.07
N LYS A 82 0.70 7.18 -18.15
CA LYS A 82 1.61 7.29 -17.02
C LYS A 82 1.13 6.41 -15.89
N LYS A 83 2.09 5.81 -15.20
CA LYS A 83 1.84 4.97 -14.02
C LYS A 83 1.62 5.85 -12.80
N PHE A 84 0.83 5.37 -11.85
CA PHE A 84 0.66 5.97 -10.54
C PHE A 84 0.22 4.92 -9.52
N GLN A 85 0.28 5.27 -8.25
CA GLN A 85 -0.32 4.50 -7.16
C GLN A 85 -1.14 5.43 -6.28
N GLN A 86 -2.21 4.92 -5.70
CA GLN A 86 -3.05 5.68 -4.77
C GLN A 86 -3.44 4.81 -3.57
N VAL A 87 -3.40 5.39 -2.38
CA VAL A 87 -3.95 4.77 -1.16
C VAL A 87 -4.84 5.75 -0.43
N ALA A 88 -5.93 5.25 0.16
CA ALA A 88 -6.71 6.03 1.10
C ALA A 88 -6.00 6.06 2.46
N CYS A 89 -5.94 7.24 3.08
CA CYS A 89 -5.55 7.33 4.46
C CYS A 89 -6.64 6.69 5.35
N PRO A 90 -6.28 5.89 6.35
CA PRO A 90 -7.26 5.28 7.24
C PRO A 90 -7.82 6.25 8.29
N HIS A 91 -7.17 7.40 8.51
CA HIS A 91 -7.48 8.35 9.59
C HIS A 91 -8.29 9.58 9.15
N CYS A 92 -8.35 9.86 7.85
CA CYS A 92 -9.12 10.97 7.25
C CYS A 92 -9.82 10.49 5.98
N SER A 93 -10.64 11.35 5.40
CA SER A 93 -11.19 11.19 4.05
C SER A 93 -10.19 11.56 2.93
N CYS A 94 -8.90 11.65 3.23
CA CYS A 94 -7.86 12.05 2.28
C CYS A 94 -7.14 10.84 1.66
N SER A 95 -6.68 10.97 0.42
CA SER A 95 -5.87 9.98 -0.28
C SER A 95 -4.45 10.50 -0.52
N ILE A 96 -3.53 9.58 -0.75
CA ILE A 96 -2.14 9.87 -1.09
C ILE A 96 -1.90 9.26 -2.46
N THR A 97 -1.29 10.05 -3.34
CA THR A 97 -1.04 9.64 -4.72
C THR A 97 0.43 9.78 -5.04
N TRP A 98 1.07 8.68 -5.46
CA TRP A 98 2.42 8.67 -5.98
C TRP A 98 2.37 8.70 -7.49
N ARG A 99 2.59 9.89 -8.06
CA ARG A 99 2.57 10.13 -9.50
C ARG A 99 3.60 9.30 -10.27
N ASN A 100 4.68 8.87 -9.63
CA ASN A 100 5.72 8.06 -10.27
C ASN A 100 5.67 6.59 -9.85
N ALA A 101 4.58 6.15 -9.21
CA ALA A 101 4.42 4.78 -8.73
C ALA A 101 5.61 4.27 -7.88
N THR A 102 6.05 5.09 -6.92
CA THR A 102 7.18 4.81 -6.03
C THR A 102 6.79 4.21 -4.68
N TYR A 103 5.49 3.97 -4.45
CA TYR A 103 5.01 3.39 -3.20
C TYR A 103 5.33 1.89 -3.14
N THR A 104 5.91 1.46 -2.03
CA THR A 104 6.13 0.04 -1.74
C THR A 104 5.23 -0.41 -0.59
N GLN A 105 4.53 -1.53 -0.77
CA GLN A 105 3.75 -2.12 0.33
C GLN A 105 4.63 -2.39 1.56
N GLY A 106 4.09 -2.12 2.74
CA GLY A 106 4.81 -2.20 4.01
C GLY A 106 5.59 -0.94 4.38
N ASP A 107 5.81 0.01 3.47
CA ASP A 107 6.43 1.28 3.82
C ASP A 107 5.51 2.07 4.77
N ILE A 108 6.13 2.79 5.72
CA ILE A 108 5.44 3.74 6.59
C ILE A 108 5.03 4.93 5.74
N VAL A 109 3.73 5.24 5.75
CA VAL A 109 3.15 6.33 4.99
C VAL A 109 2.49 7.31 5.94
N THR A 110 2.77 8.60 5.77
CA THR A 110 2.12 9.70 6.50
C THR A 110 0.98 10.27 5.66
N CYS A 111 -0.21 10.44 6.22
CA CYS A 111 -1.29 11.05 5.46
C CYS A 111 -1.00 12.52 5.13
N ALA A 112 -1.31 12.90 3.89
CA ALA A 112 -0.80 14.14 3.30
C ALA A 112 -1.38 15.41 3.93
N ARG A 113 -2.63 15.37 4.41
CA ARG A 113 -3.35 16.54 4.94
C ARG A 113 -2.76 16.99 6.27
N ASP A 114 -2.54 18.30 6.41
CA ASP A 114 -1.96 18.92 7.62
C ASP A 114 -2.71 18.60 8.91
N THR A 115 -4.03 18.53 8.83
CA THR A 115 -4.87 18.15 9.98
C THR A 115 -4.90 16.65 10.28
N CYS A 116 -4.22 15.81 9.47
CA CYS A 116 -4.26 14.36 9.58
C CYS A 116 -2.88 13.74 9.34
N LYS A 117 -1.79 14.31 9.84
CA LYS A 117 -0.40 13.80 9.69
C LYS A 117 -0.11 12.49 10.44
N LYS A 118 -1.10 11.61 10.58
CA LYS A 118 -0.95 10.29 11.18
C LYS A 118 -0.29 9.34 10.18
N THR A 119 0.59 8.48 10.70
CA THR A 119 1.25 7.43 9.93
C THR A 119 0.38 6.19 9.84
N PHE A 120 0.61 5.34 8.85
CA PHE A 120 0.06 4.00 8.75
C PHE A 120 0.94 3.13 7.85
N GLN A 121 0.73 1.83 7.90
CA GLN A 121 1.28 0.87 6.96
C GLN A 121 0.17 -0.02 6.43
N ARG A 122 0.38 -0.57 5.24
CA ARG A 122 -0.51 -1.56 4.65
C ARG A 122 0.26 -2.57 3.84
N MET A 123 -0.26 -3.79 3.79
CA MET A 123 0.37 -4.88 3.08
C MET A 123 -0.68 -5.90 2.66
N THR A 124 -0.59 -6.36 1.41
CA THR A 124 -1.45 -7.42 0.91
C THR A 124 -1.01 -8.76 1.49
N CYS A 125 -1.95 -9.52 2.04
CA CYS A 125 -1.74 -10.89 2.47
C CYS A 125 -1.46 -11.77 1.24
N PRO A 126 -0.34 -12.51 1.19
CA PRO A 126 0.01 -13.33 0.02
C PRO A 126 -0.82 -14.62 -0.11
N HIS A 127 -1.70 -14.91 0.86
CA HIS A 127 -2.56 -16.09 0.88
C HIS A 127 -3.97 -15.84 0.36
N CYS A 128 -4.56 -14.71 0.72
CA CYS A 128 -5.95 -14.38 0.37
C CYS A 128 -6.09 -13.05 -0.39
N SER A 129 -4.99 -12.35 -0.67
CA SER A 129 -4.98 -11.05 -1.35
C SER A 129 -5.69 -9.91 -0.60
N ASP A 130 -6.14 -10.14 0.63
CA ASP A 130 -6.73 -9.09 1.46
C ASP A 130 -5.67 -8.19 2.08
N MET A 131 -6.08 -6.96 2.38
CA MET A 131 -5.20 -5.94 2.91
C MET A 131 -5.11 -6.00 4.45
N ASN A 132 -3.89 -6.07 4.96
CA ASN A 132 -3.57 -5.77 6.35
C ASN A 132 -3.33 -4.26 6.50
N LEU A 133 -3.86 -3.67 7.57
CA LEU A 133 -3.75 -2.26 7.87
C LEU A 133 -3.25 -2.03 9.30
N TRP A 134 -2.10 -1.38 9.44
CA TRP A 134 -1.59 -0.92 10.74
C TRP A 134 -1.75 0.58 10.83
N ARG A 135 -2.79 1.01 11.55
CA ARG A 135 -3.13 2.43 11.74
C ARG A 135 -2.03 3.24 12.43
N ASN A 136 -1.12 2.63 13.16
CA ASN A 136 -0.04 3.32 13.86
C ASN A 136 1.34 2.92 13.33
N ALA A 137 1.42 2.34 12.13
CA ALA A 137 2.67 1.95 11.48
C ALA A 137 3.58 1.07 12.37
N THR A 138 2.99 0.08 13.04
CA THR A 138 3.68 -0.81 14.00
C THR A 138 4.27 -2.07 13.37
N CYS A 139 4.06 -2.31 12.08
CA CYS A 139 4.56 -3.51 11.41
C CYS A 139 6.06 -3.35 11.12
N LYS A 140 6.87 -4.14 11.82
CA LYS A 140 8.31 -4.21 11.57
C LYS A 140 8.60 -5.09 10.36
N ASP A 141 9.53 -4.67 9.52
CA ASP A 141 10.02 -5.48 8.40
C ASP A 141 10.67 -6.76 8.94
N GLY A 142 10.44 -7.91 8.31
CA GLY A 142 10.90 -9.23 8.77
C GLY A 142 10.06 -9.88 9.88
N ALA A 143 9.16 -9.14 10.52
CA ALA A 143 8.29 -9.70 11.54
C ALA A 143 7.27 -10.68 10.93
N VAL A 144 6.90 -11.70 11.72
CA VAL A 144 5.81 -12.61 11.38
C VAL A 144 4.48 -11.84 11.48
N VAL A 145 3.76 -11.79 10.37
CA VAL A 145 2.46 -11.14 10.25
C VAL A 145 1.38 -12.20 10.09
N THR A 146 0.30 -12.09 10.86
CA THR A 146 -0.94 -12.85 10.67
C THR A 146 -1.88 -12.08 9.75
N CYS A 147 -2.40 -12.70 8.70
CA CYS A 147 -3.37 -12.05 7.82
C CYS A 147 -4.65 -11.64 8.58
N GLY A 148 -5.08 -10.39 8.38
CA GLY A 148 -6.20 -9.79 9.10
C GLY A 148 -7.56 -10.41 8.80
N ASN A 149 -7.76 -10.91 7.57
CA ASN A 149 -9.00 -11.59 7.18
C ASN A 149 -9.29 -12.78 8.10
N GLU A 150 -10.49 -12.79 8.68
CA GLU A 150 -10.99 -13.79 9.62
C GLU A 150 -11.00 -15.22 9.07
N ASN A 151 -11.23 -15.39 7.77
CA ASN A 151 -11.24 -16.67 7.09
C ASN A 151 -9.85 -17.11 6.61
N CYS A 152 -8.86 -16.20 6.57
CA CYS A 152 -7.50 -16.54 6.17
C CYS A 152 -6.64 -16.89 7.38
N LYS A 153 -6.40 -15.92 8.29
CA LYS A 153 -5.54 -16.03 9.49
C LYS A 153 -4.16 -16.70 9.32
N ARG A 154 -3.72 -17.00 8.09
CA ARG A 154 -2.40 -17.55 7.79
C ARG A 154 -1.31 -16.53 8.09
N LYS A 155 -0.15 -17.04 8.52
CA LYS A 155 1.04 -16.23 8.79
C LYS A 155 1.86 -16.04 7.52
N PHE A 156 2.61 -14.94 7.46
CA PHE A 156 3.59 -14.67 6.41
C PHE A 156 4.65 -13.70 6.95
N GLN A 157 5.77 -13.58 6.23
CA GLN A 157 6.79 -12.57 6.50
C GLN A 157 7.11 -11.80 5.21
N ARG A 158 7.62 -10.58 5.39
CA ARG A 158 8.09 -9.75 4.29
C ARG A 158 9.34 -9.00 4.72
N VAL A 159 10.31 -8.89 3.81
CA VAL A 159 11.52 -8.07 3.99
C VAL A 159 11.74 -7.22 2.75
N LYS A 160 12.09 -5.95 2.93
CA LYS A 160 12.47 -5.06 1.82
C LYS A 160 13.91 -5.36 1.37
N CYS A 161 14.09 -5.56 0.08
CA CYS A 161 15.42 -5.67 -0.52
C CYS A 161 16.13 -4.30 -0.45
N PRO A 162 17.34 -4.22 0.12
CA PRO A 162 18.07 -2.95 0.27
C PRO A 162 18.67 -2.44 -1.05
N HIS A 163 18.66 -3.26 -2.11
CA HIS A 163 19.26 -2.93 -3.41
C HIS A 163 18.27 -2.31 -4.39
N CYS A 164 17.03 -2.79 -4.41
CA CYS A 164 16.02 -2.35 -5.38
C CYS A 164 14.71 -1.90 -4.75
N SER A 165 14.60 -1.90 -3.41
CA SER A 165 13.39 -1.56 -2.67
C SER A 165 12.18 -2.48 -2.90
N HIS A 166 12.29 -3.53 -3.73
CA HIS A 166 11.24 -4.54 -3.85
C HIS A 166 11.17 -5.45 -2.63
N SER A 167 9.99 -6.00 -2.37
CA SER A 167 9.73 -6.89 -1.25
C SER A 167 10.06 -8.34 -1.59
N ASN A 168 10.70 -9.04 -0.66
CA ASN A 168 10.67 -10.50 -0.56
C ASN A 168 9.53 -10.88 0.37
N ALA A 169 8.74 -11.89 0.01
CA ALA A 169 7.63 -12.36 0.83
C ALA A 169 7.70 -13.88 0.99
N TRP A 170 7.53 -14.34 2.22
CA TRP A 170 7.52 -15.75 2.58
C TRP A 170 6.15 -16.14 3.08
N LYS A 171 5.45 -16.96 2.29
CA LYS A 171 4.09 -17.42 2.59
C LYS A 171 4.03 -18.27 3.86
N ASN A 172 5.09 -18.98 4.22
CA ASN A 172 5.08 -19.88 5.38
C ASN A 172 5.68 -19.24 6.64
N ALA A 173 6.09 -17.96 6.58
CA ALA A 173 6.77 -17.27 7.67
C ALA A 173 8.00 -18.05 8.18
N ASP A 174 8.79 -18.55 7.25
CA ASP A 174 10.02 -19.34 7.44
C ASP A 174 11.30 -18.54 7.21
N TYR A 175 11.21 -17.21 7.03
CA TYR A 175 12.38 -16.34 6.99
C TYR A 175 13.05 -16.29 8.36
N LYS A 176 14.32 -16.70 8.38
CA LYS A 176 15.19 -16.63 9.55
C LYS A 176 16.03 -15.37 9.51
N GLU A 177 16.02 -14.60 10.59
CA GLU A 177 16.87 -13.43 10.73
C GLU A 177 18.36 -13.82 10.62
N GLY A 178 19.17 -13.01 9.94
CA GLY A 178 20.58 -13.31 9.66
C GLY A 178 20.81 -14.25 8.45
N SER A 179 19.78 -14.97 7.97
CA SER A 179 19.93 -15.81 6.79
C SER A 179 20.16 -14.99 5.51
N ILE A 180 20.88 -15.59 4.55
CA ILE A 180 21.12 -14.99 3.23
C ILE A 180 19.81 -14.94 2.45
N VAL A 181 19.39 -13.73 2.07
CA VAL A 181 18.22 -13.49 1.22
C VAL A 181 18.67 -13.08 -0.17
N THR A 182 18.14 -13.73 -1.20
CA THR A 182 18.27 -13.28 -2.59
C THR A 182 17.06 -12.42 -2.94
N CYS A 183 17.27 -11.19 -3.43
CA CYS A 183 16.17 -10.31 -3.81
C CYS A 183 15.30 -10.94 -4.91
N ALA A 184 14.00 -11.02 -4.66
CA ALA A 184 13.02 -11.70 -5.52
C ALA A 184 12.88 -11.04 -6.90
N ASN A 185 13.04 -9.71 -6.98
CA ASN A 185 12.98 -8.98 -8.23
C ASN A 185 14.02 -9.55 -9.23
N GLU A 186 13.53 -9.94 -10.40
CA GLU A 186 14.29 -10.56 -11.49
C GLU A 186 15.44 -9.71 -12.02
N ASN A 187 15.29 -8.39 -12.00
CA ASN A 187 16.32 -7.46 -12.45
C ASN A 187 17.32 -7.08 -11.34
N CYS A 188 17.08 -7.53 -10.11
CA CYS A 188 17.97 -7.26 -8.98
C CYS A 188 18.80 -8.50 -8.64
N LYS A 189 18.16 -9.59 -8.19
CA LYS A 189 18.78 -10.87 -7.75
C LYS A 189 20.00 -10.79 -6.82
N ARG A 190 20.36 -9.60 -6.33
CA ARG A 190 21.45 -9.40 -5.36
C ARG A 190 21.09 -10.04 -4.03
N LYS A 191 22.11 -10.56 -3.36
CA LYS A 191 22.01 -11.13 -2.02
C LYS A 191 22.13 -10.05 -0.95
N PHE A 192 21.54 -10.28 0.20
CA PHE A 192 21.74 -9.46 1.40
C PHE A 192 21.43 -10.29 2.65
N GLN A 193 21.90 -9.81 3.81
CA GLN A 193 21.48 -10.30 5.12
C GLN A 193 20.97 -9.13 5.96
N ARG A 194 20.15 -9.46 6.94
CA ARG A 194 19.46 -8.49 7.79
C ARG A 194 19.32 -9.06 9.19
N MET A 195 19.65 -8.26 10.20
CA MET A 195 19.33 -8.57 11.61
C MET A 195 18.85 -7.34 12.36
N THR A 196 17.88 -7.52 13.23
CA THR A 196 17.34 -6.47 14.09
C THR A 196 18.18 -6.39 15.34
N CYS A 197 18.77 -5.23 15.60
CA CYS A 197 19.51 -4.98 16.82
C CYS A 197 18.57 -5.06 18.04
N PRO A 198 18.84 -5.93 19.03
CA PRO A 198 17.97 -6.10 20.20
C PRO A 198 17.93 -4.86 21.10
N HIS A 199 18.97 -4.01 21.03
CA HIS A 199 19.07 -2.83 21.90
C HIS A 199 18.34 -1.58 21.37
N CYS A 200 18.15 -1.47 20.05
CA CYS A 200 17.50 -0.29 19.46
C CYS A 200 16.36 -0.63 18.49
N SER A 201 16.06 -1.92 18.27
CA SER A 201 15.05 -2.39 17.32
C SER A 201 15.24 -1.97 15.86
N ARG A 202 16.40 -1.40 15.49
CA ARG A 202 16.74 -1.03 14.11
C ARG A 202 17.47 -2.16 13.40
N ALA A 203 17.35 -2.21 12.08
CA ALA A 203 17.93 -3.27 11.26
C ALA A 203 19.39 -2.95 10.88
N ASN A 204 20.30 -3.84 11.23
CA ASN A 204 21.60 -3.98 10.59
C ASN A 204 21.41 -4.71 9.25
N ILE A 205 22.01 -4.19 8.19
CA ILE A 205 21.85 -4.73 6.82
C ILE A 205 23.23 -4.90 6.19
N TRP A 206 23.54 -6.13 5.78
CA TRP A 206 24.72 -6.48 5.02
C TRP A 206 24.36 -6.64 3.55
N LYS A 207 24.67 -5.61 2.76
CA LYS A 207 24.32 -5.55 1.34
C LYS A 207 25.03 -6.60 0.48
N ASN A 208 26.12 -7.18 0.96
CA ASN A 208 26.87 -8.20 0.21
C ASN A 208 26.67 -9.62 0.77
N ALA A 209 25.83 -9.79 1.80
CA ALA A 209 25.63 -11.06 2.49
C ALA A 209 26.94 -11.69 2.99
N ASP A 210 27.75 -10.86 3.64
CA ASP A 210 29.08 -11.14 4.19
C ASP A 210 29.09 -11.34 5.72
N HIS A 211 27.92 -11.44 6.36
CA HIS A 211 27.82 -11.77 7.77
C HIS A 211 27.85 -13.28 7.98
N GLU A 212 28.75 -13.74 8.84
CA GLU A 212 28.85 -15.15 9.25
C GLU A 212 28.01 -15.43 10.50
N GLU A 213 27.23 -16.50 10.45
CA GLU A 213 26.44 -16.97 11.59
C GLU A 213 27.32 -17.26 12.81
N GLY A 214 26.87 -16.84 14.00
CA GLY A 214 27.59 -17.01 15.26
C GLY A 214 28.67 -15.96 15.53
N LYS A 215 28.93 -15.03 14.60
CA LYS A 215 29.82 -13.88 14.86
C LYS A 215 29.08 -12.78 15.62
N PRO A 216 29.75 -12.10 16.57
CA PRO A 216 29.18 -10.93 17.23
C PRO A 216 28.89 -9.82 16.22
N VAL A 217 27.78 -9.13 16.41
CA VAL A 217 27.33 -8.03 15.55
C VAL A 217 27.28 -6.74 16.34
N THR A 218 28.03 -5.74 15.90
CA THR A 218 27.91 -4.38 16.40
C THR A 218 26.82 -3.63 15.64
N CYS A 219 25.92 -2.98 16.37
CA CYS A 219 24.90 -2.10 15.81
C CYS A 219 25.54 -0.98 14.95
N VAL A 220 25.09 -0.81 13.70
CA VAL A 220 25.67 0.18 12.77
C VAL A 220 25.33 1.62 13.11
N TYR A 221 24.34 1.84 13.98
CA TYR A 221 23.87 3.16 14.36
C TYR A 221 24.69 3.74 15.51
N GLU A 222 25.17 4.97 15.31
CA GLU A 222 26.13 5.66 16.19
C GLU A 222 25.63 5.85 17.63
N ASP A 223 24.34 6.12 17.78
CA ASP A 223 23.66 6.28 19.07
C ASP A 223 23.40 4.95 19.80
N CYS A 224 23.67 3.80 19.16
CA CYS A 224 23.53 2.49 19.79
C CYS A 224 24.90 1.83 20.00
N ARG A 225 25.64 1.52 18.93
CA ARG A 225 26.98 0.87 18.92
C ARG A 225 27.16 -0.36 19.82
N LYS A 226 26.08 -0.95 20.38
CA LYS A 226 26.13 -2.16 21.21
C LYS A 226 26.35 -3.39 20.34
N THR A 227 27.13 -4.33 20.87
CA THR A 227 27.39 -5.64 20.26
C THR A 227 26.42 -6.68 20.82
N PHE A 228 25.91 -7.55 19.94
CA PHE A 228 24.97 -8.63 20.25
C PHE A 228 25.23 -9.87 19.40
#